data_AF-A0A2P8B3Y8-F1
#
_entry.id   AF-A0A2P8B3Y8-F1
#
_cell.length_a   1.000
_cell.length_b   1.000
_cell.length_c   1.000
_cell.angle_alpha   90.00
_cell.angle_beta   90.00
_cell.angle_gamma   90.00
#
_symmetry.space_group_name_H-M   'P 1'
#
loop_
_entity.id
_entity.type
_entity.pdbx_description
1 polymer ?
#
loop_
_entity_poly.entity_id
_entity_poly.type
_entity_poly.pdbx_seq_one_letter_code
_entity_poly.pdbx_strand_id
1 'polypeptide(L)'
;MPRVTHHTAHASIVYWRRSIWNGRRCVPVLMTLDQGWLRARDRAGAEVFAAPVGQVAGRLTRLGTLLLTVDGRRYALVGRGATVSPDPSPEQKRGFVDFWAHRTPPTGDGPGLLDQLLNGAAAFNTRSWRNALAAGGAGVR
;
A
#
# COMPACT_ATOMS: atom_id res chain seq x y z
N MET A 1 -8.54 -3.69 29.82
CA MET A 1 -9.59 -3.54 28.79
C MET A 1 -9.10 -4.19 27.51
N PRO A 2 -9.77 -5.20 26.95
CA PRO A 2 -9.38 -5.74 25.66
C PRO A 2 -9.64 -4.67 24.60
N ARG A 3 -8.57 -4.23 23.93
CA ARG A 3 -8.65 -3.30 22.82
C ARG A 3 -9.39 -4.03 21.70
N VAL A 4 -10.61 -3.61 21.38
CA VAL A 4 -11.34 -4.11 20.21
C VAL A 4 -10.49 -3.79 18.99
N THR A 5 -9.70 -4.76 18.52
CA THR A 5 -8.99 -4.65 17.25
C THR A 5 -10.04 -4.76 16.17
N HIS A 6 -10.48 -3.62 15.64
CA HIS A 6 -11.14 -3.62 14.34
C HIS A 6 -10.20 -4.36 13.38
N HIS A 7 -10.65 -5.48 12.82
CA HIS A 7 -9.93 -6.19 11.78
C HIS A 7 -9.85 -5.26 10.57
N THR A 8 -8.80 -4.44 10.52
CA THR A 8 -8.59 -3.48 9.46
C THR A 8 -8.26 -4.27 8.21
N ALA A 9 -9.15 -4.21 7.22
CA ALA A 9 -8.95 -4.75 5.89
C ALA A 9 -8.64 -3.61 4.93
N HIS A 10 -7.52 -3.71 4.23
CA HIS A 10 -7.19 -2.77 3.16
C HIS A 10 -6.36 -3.47 2.10
N ALA A 11 -6.65 -3.21 0.84
CA ALA A 11 -5.80 -3.63 -0.27
C ALA A 11 -5.80 -2.57 -1.34
N SER A 12 -4.66 -2.42 -2.01
CA SER A 12 -4.55 -1.70 -3.28
C SER A 12 -3.24 -2.06 -3.96
N ILE A 13 -3.17 -1.76 -5.25
CA ILE A 13 -1.94 -1.87 -6.01
C ILE A 13 -1.21 -0.53 -5.91
N VAL A 14 -0.06 -0.53 -5.23
CA VAL A 14 0.83 0.62 -5.10
C VAL A 14 2.11 0.35 -5.88
N TYR A 15 2.97 1.35 -6.02
CA TYR A 15 4.24 1.17 -6.70
C TYR A 15 5.39 1.26 -5.70
N TRP A 16 6.24 0.25 -5.71
CA TRP A 16 7.48 0.23 -4.96
C TRP A 16 8.61 0.79 -5.81
N ARG A 17 9.23 1.87 -5.32
CA ARG A 17 10.43 2.45 -5.88
C ARG A 17 11.66 1.71 -5.35
N ARG A 18 12.20 0.78 -6.15
CA ARG A 18 13.40 -0.01 -5.78
C ARG A 18 14.69 0.81 -5.74
N SER A 19 14.73 1.95 -6.42
CA SER A 19 15.88 2.86 -6.41
C SER A 19 15.41 4.32 -6.47
N ILE A 20 15.93 5.14 -5.55
CA ILE A 20 15.70 6.59 -5.54
C ILE A 20 16.53 7.25 -6.65
N TRP A 21 17.74 6.78 -6.90
CA TRP A 21 18.68 7.42 -7.82
C TRP A 21 18.45 7.09 -9.30
N ASN A 22 18.01 5.86 -9.61
CA ASN A 22 17.95 5.44 -11.02
C ASN A 22 16.58 5.58 -11.68
N GLY A 23 15.51 5.96 -10.95
CA GLY A 23 14.17 6.26 -11.50
C GLY A 23 13.47 5.16 -12.32
N ARG A 24 14.15 4.06 -12.63
CA ARG A 24 13.83 3.08 -13.68
C ARG A 24 13.22 1.79 -13.18
N ARG A 25 13.06 1.62 -11.86
CA ARG A 25 12.40 0.43 -11.27
C ARG A 25 11.39 0.84 -10.21
N CYS A 26 10.36 1.58 -10.64
CA CYS A 26 9.08 1.56 -9.95
C CYS A 26 8.34 0.31 -10.44
N VAL A 27 7.99 -0.58 -9.51
CA VAL A 27 7.28 -1.82 -9.82
C VAL A 27 5.96 -1.85 -9.06
N PRO A 28 4.85 -2.22 -9.71
CA PRO A 28 3.59 -2.39 -9.02
C PRO A 28 3.68 -3.56 -8.04
N VAL A 29 3.13 -3.36 -6.86
CA VAL A 29 3.07 -4.30 -5.76
C VAL A 29 1.63 -4.33 -5.27
N LEU A 30 1.06 -5.53 -5.20
CA LEU A 30 -0.20 -5.74 -4.51
C LEU A 30 0.09 -5.72 -3.02
N MET A 31 -0.45 -4.72 -2.33
CA MET A 31 -0.39 -4.67 -0.87
C MET A 31 -1.74 -5.03 -0.28
N THR A 32 -1.69 -5.80 0.81
CA THR A 32 -2.86 -6.22 1.57
C THR A 32 -2.56 -6.09 3.06
N LEU A 33 -3.46 -5.47 3.80
CA LEU A 33 -3.54 -5.48 5.25
C LEU A 33 -4.81 -6.23 5.62
N ASP A 34 -4.67 -7.33 6.35
CA ASP A 34 -5.81 -8.13 6.78
C ASP A 34 -5.43 -8.96 8.00
N GLN A 35 -6.38 -9.21 8.90
CA GLN A 35 -6.17 -10.05 10.10
C GLN A 35 -4.88 -9.70 10.89
N GLY A 36 -4.50 -8.42 10.92
CA GLY A 36 -3.29 -7.95 11.62
C GLY A 36 -1.98 -8.21 10.88
N TRP A 37 -2.01 -8.62 9.62
CA TRP A 37 -0.83 -8.85 8.80
C TRP A 37 -0.78 -7.90 7.62
N LEU A 38 0.38 -7.30 7.41
CA LEU A 38 0.71 -6.55 6.21
C LEU A 38 1.51 -7.43 5.26
N ARG A 39 1.08 -7.54 4.00
CA ARG A 39 1.76 -8.30 2.96
C ARG A 39 1.93 -7.47 1.70
N ALA A 40 3.01 -7.74 0.98
CA ALA A 40 3.33 -7.14 -0.30
C ALA A 40 3.77 -8.23 -1.28
N ARG A 41 3.15 -8.27 -2.47
CA ARG A 41 3.51 -9.19 -3.55
C ARG A 41 3.85 -8.43 -4.82
N ASP A 42 4.94 -8.80 -5.47
CA ASP A 42 5.36 -8.19 -6.73
C ASP A 42 4.53 -8.70 -7.92
N ARG A 43 4.95 -8.33 -9.14
CA ARG A 43 4.26 -8.70 -10.38
C ARG A 43 4.22 -10.20 -10.66
N ALA A 44 5.21 -10.94 -10.19
CA ALA A 44 5.31 -12.38 -10.37
C ALA A 44 4.61 -13.15 -9.24
N GLY A 45 3.89 -12.45 -8.36
CA GLY A 45 3.26 -13.03 -7.18
C GLY A 45 4.23 -13.34 -6.04
N ALA A 46 5.53 -13.06 -6.21
CA ALA A 46 6.53 -13.31 -5.20
C ALA A 46 6.33 -12.36 -4.01
N GLU A 47 6.44 -12.91 -2.80
CA GLU A 47 6.32 -12.14 -1.58
C GLU A 47 7.55 -11.22 -1.40
N VAL A 48 7.29 -9.91 -1.35
CA VAL A 48 8.29 -8.88 -1.10
C VAL A 48 8.54 -8.74 0.40
N PHE A 49 7.48 -8.82 1.19
CA PHE A 49 7.49 -8.97 2.65
C PHE A 49 6.11 -9.44 3.14
N ALA A 50 6.11 -10.06 4.32
CA ALA A 50 4.92 -10.29 5.14
C ALA A 50 5.30 -10.14 6.61
N ALA A 51 4.60 -9.27 7.33
CA ALA A 51 4.88 -9.03 8.74
C ALA A 51 3.60 -8.71 9.52
N PRO A 52 3.57 -9.01 10.84
CA PRO A 52 2.55 -8.47 11.72
C PRO A 52 2.55 -6.94 11.64
N VAL A 53 1.38 -6.34 11.44
CA VAL A 53 1.26 -4.89 11.22
C VAL A 53 1.79 -4.08 12.42
N GLY A 54 1.71 -4.62 13.63
CA GLY A 54 2.28 -4.00 14.84
C GLY A 54 3.81 -3.95 14.86
N GLN A 55 4.48 -4.70 13.99
CA GLN A 55 5.94 -4.67 13.80
C GLN A 55 6.35 -3.76 12.62
N VAL A 56 5.37 -3.19 11.91
CA VAL A 56 5.62 -2.27 10.81
C VAL A 56 5.69 -0.84 11.35
N ALA A 57 6.70 -0.10 10.91
CA ALA A 57 6.78 1.34 11.09
C ALA A 57 6.66 2.05 9.74
N GLY A 58 6.23 3.31 9.74
CA GLY A 58 6.22 4.08 8.50
C GLY A 58 6.13 5.58 8.67
N ARG A 59 6.38 6.28 7.57
CA ARG A 59 6.25 7.74 7.49
C ARG A 59 5.74 8.14 6.13
N LEU A 60 4.67 8.93 6.09
CA LEU A 60 4.27 9.62 4.87
C LEU A 60 5.11 10.89 4.72
N THR A 61 5.87 10.98 3.62
CA THR A 61 6.67 12.18 3.33
C THR A 61 5.80 13.29 2.75
N ARG A 62 6.26 14.55 2.83
CA ARG A 62 5.61 15.70 2.17
C ARG A 62 5.48 15.55 0.65
N LEU A 63 6.32 14.71 0.05
CA LEU A 63 6.31 14.38 -1.38
C LEU A 63 5.35 13.22 -1.72
N GLY A 64 4.48 12.81 -0.80
CA GLY A 64 3.47 11.78 -1.05
C GLY A 64 4.04 10.35 -1.16
N THR A 65 5.29 10.12 -0.74
CA THR A 65 5.88 8.78 -0.64
C THR A 65 5.68 8.22 0.75
N LEU A 66 5.12 7.03 0.86
CA LEU A 66 5.01 6.26 2.10
C LEU A 66 6.27 5.40 2.27
N LEU A 67 7.12 5.76 3.24
CA LEU A 67 8.30 4.98 3.59
C LEU A 67 7.91 3.99 4.67
N LEU A 68 7.97 2.68 4.39
CA LEU A 68 7.76 1.63 5.37
C LEU A 68 9.10 1.08 5.86
N THR A 69 9.15 0.68 7.11
CA THR A 69 10.20 -0.18 7.66
C THR A 69 9.55 -1.48 8.12
N VAL A 70 9.98 -2.58 7.51
CA VAL A 70 9.51 -3.95 7.79
C VAL A 70 10.75 -4.80 8.00
N ASP A 71 10.87 -5.45 9.16
CA ASP A 71 12.03 -6.27 9.54
C ASP A 71 13.38 -5.55 9.32
N GLY A 72 13.44 -4.26 9.69
CA GLY A 72 14.63 -3.41 9.53
C GLY A 72 14.92 -2.96 8.10
N ARG A 73 14.14 -3.41 7.10
CA ARG A 73 14.30 -3.03 5.68
C ARG A 73 13.34 -1.92 5.31
N ARG A 74 13.82 -0.96 4.51
CA ARG A 74 13.03 0.20 4.09
C ARG A 74 12.44 0.02 2.70
N TYR A 75 11.15 0.31 2.56
CA TYR A 75 10.40 0.23 1.31
C TYR A 75 9.78 1.59 1.00
N ALA A 76 10.06 2.14 -0.19
CA ALA A 76 9.52 3.41 -0.64
C ALA A 76 8.32 3.17 -1.55
N LEU A 77 7.12 3.39 -1.03
CA LEU A 77 5.86 3.19 -1.74
C LEU A 77 5.28 4.51 -2.22
N VAL A 78 4.77 4.52 -3.43
CA VAL A 78 4.09 5.66 -4.04
C VAL A 78 2.75 5.20 -4.60
N GLY A 79 1.75 6.09 -4.55
CA GLY A 79 0.40 5.77 -5.00
C GLY A 79 0.25 5.65 -6.52
N ARG A 80 1.26 6.09 -7.29
CA ARG A 80 1.35 5.98 -8.75
C ARG A 80 2.78 5.68 -9.19
N GLY A 81 2.92 4.87 -10.23
CA GLY A 81 4.22 4.55 -10.83
C GLY A 81 4.82 5.70 -11.63
N ALA A 82 6.11 5.60 -11.96
CA ALA A 82 6.72 6.43 -13.00
C ALA A 82 6.09 6.11 -14.37
N THR A 83 6.16 7.04 -15.32
CA THR A 83 5.66 6.88 -16.70
C THR A 83 6.25 5.67 -17.45
N VAL A 84 7.40 5.17 -17.01
CA VAL A 84 8.08 3.98 -17.55
C VAL A 84 7.88 2.71 -16.71
N SER A 85 7.01 2.75 -15.71
CA SER A 85 6.71 1.58 -14.87
C SER A 85 5.84 0.61 -15.65
N PRO A 86 6.06 -0.71 -15.51
CA PRO A 86 5.14 -1.67 -16.08
C PRO A 86 3.77 -1.58 -15.39
N ASP A 87 2.73 -1.91 -16.15
CA ASP A 87 1.39 -2.05 -15.59
C ASP A 87 1.32 -3.21 -14.58
N PRO A 88 0.39 -3.12 -13.61
CA PRO A 88 0.09 -4.25 -12.72
C PRO A 88 -0.24 -5.50 -13.53
N SER A 89 0.28 -6.65 -13.08
CA SER A 89 0.02 -7.92 -13.78
C SER A 89 -1.47 -8.32 -13.65
N PRO A 90 -2.00 -9.13 -14.58
CA PRO A 90 -3.36 -9.68 -14.46
C PRO A 90 -3.59 -10.39 -13.13
N GLU A 91 -2.58 -11.09 -12.61
CA GLU A 91 -2.62 -11.77 -11.31
C GLU A 91 -2.76 -10.79 -10.14
N GLN A 92 -2.04 -9.67 -10.15
CA GLN A 92 -2.20 -8.63 -9.13
C GLN A 92 -3.60 -8.01 -9.18
N LYS A 93 -4.13 -7.77 -10.38
CA LYS A 93 -5.50 -7.25 -10.56
C LYS A 93 -6.53 -8.25 -10.04
N ARG A 94 -6.38 -9.54 -10.35
CA ARG A 94 -7.24 -10.61 -9.86
C ARG A 94 -7.15 -10.73 -8.34
N GLY A 95 -5.95 -10.77 -7.77
CA GLY A 95 -5.76 -10.84 -6.32
C GLY A 95 -6.33 -9.63 -5.57
N PHE A 96 -6.31 -8.43 -6.17
CA PHE A 96 -6.99 -7.25 -5.62
C PHE A 96 -8.51 -7.41 -5.63
N VAL A 97 -9.09 -7.89 -6.74
CA VAL A 97 -10.53 -8.16 -6.84
C VAL A 97 -10.95 -9.25 -5.85
N ASP A 98 -10.23 -10.37 -5.82
CA ASP A 98 -10.50 -11.51 -4.92
C ASP A 98 -10.42 -11.09 -3.45
N PHE A 99 -9.47 -10.20 -3.09
CA PHE A 99 -9.37 -9.66 -1.74
C PHE A 99 -10.67 -8.97 -1.30
N TRP A 100 -11.24 -8.15 -2.18
CA TRP A 100 -12.46 -7.40 -1.91
C TRP A 100 -13.74 -8.21 -2.14
N ALA A 101 -13.71 -9.27 -2.94
CA ALA A 101 -14.87 -10.17 -3.12
C ALA A 101 -15.35 -10.78 -1.79
N HIS A 102 -14.45 -10.91 -0.82
CA HIS A 102 -14.73 -11.50 0.49
C HIS A 102 -14.74 -10.48 1.63
N ARG A 103 -14.70 -9.17 1.35
CA ARG A 103 -14.57 -8.12 2.37
C ARG A 103 -15.42 -6.91 2.03
N THR A 104 -15.98 -6.28 3.06
CA THR A 104 -16.66 -5.00 2.87
C THR A 104 -15.61 -3.92 2.55
N PRO A 105 -15.72 -3.21 1.41
CA PRO A 105 -14.86 -2.09 1.11
C PRO A 105 -14.99 -1.02 2.21
N PRO A 106 -13.91 -0.29 2.54
CA PRO A 106 -14.01 0.83 3.46
C PRO A 106 -15.01 1.86 2.93
N THR A 107 -15.98 2.22 3.75
CA THR A 107 -16.89 3.35 3.50
C THR A 107 -16.13 4.64 3.82
N GLY A 108 -15.73 5.38 2.79
CA GLY A 108 -15.04 6.64 2.93
C GLY A 108 -14.96 7.39 1.60
N ASP A 109 -14.64 8.68 1.67
CA ASP A 109 -14.46 9.51 0.49
C ASP A 109 -13.39 8.90 -0.42
N GLY A 110 -13.71 8.75 -1.70
CA GLY A 110 -12.76 8.30 -2.72
C GLY A 110 -11.69 9.34 -3.02
N PRO A 111 -10.82 9.09 -4.01
CA PRO A 111 -9.87 10.11 -4.44
C PRO A 111 -10.60 11.38 -4.88
N GLY A 112 -10.11 12.53 -4.41
CA GLY A 112 -10.64 13.82 -4.85
C GLY A 112 -10.37 14.03 -6.35
N LEU A 113 -11.28 14.73 -7.05
CA LEU A 113 -11.24 14.92 -8.50
C LEU A 113 -9.88 15.43 -9.02
N LEU A 114 -9.26 16.40 -8.34
CA LEU A 114 -7.95 16.94 -8.71
C LEU A 114 -6.81 15.92 -8.54
N ASP A 115 -6.85 15.09 -7.50
CA ASP A 115 -5.85 14.03 -7.29
C ASP A 115 -6.01 12.94 -8.35
N GLN A 116 -7.23 12.67 -8.80
CA GLN A 116 -7.49 11.74 -9.88
C GLN A 116 -6.99 12.27 -11.23
N LEU A 117 -7.29 13.53 -11.57
CA LEU A 117 -6.90 14.16 -12.84
C LEU A 117 -5.39 14.40 -12.96
N LEU A 118 -4.76 14.90 -11.90
CA LEU A 118 -3.34 15.29 -11.95
C LEU A 118 -2.42 14.12 -11.61
N ASN A 119 -2.83 13.27 -10.66
CA ASN A 119 -1.95 12.29 -10.01
C ASN A 119 -2.49 10.86 -10.01
N GLY A 120 -3.61 10.57 -10.68
CA GLY A 120 -4.17 9.22 -10.75
C GLY A 120 -4.47 8.63 -9.37
N ALA A 121 -4.98 9.44 -8.43
CA ALA A 121 -5.28 9.07 -7.04
C ALA A 121 -4.05 8.73 -6.16
N ALA A 122 -2.85 9.14 -6.55
CA ALA A 122 -1.63 8.77 -5.82
C ALA A 122 -1.62 9.29 -4.36
N ALA A 123 -2.06 10.52 -4.13
CA ALA A 123 -2.04 11.11 -2.79
C ALA A 123 -3.16 10.52 -1.92
N PHE A 124 -4.30 10.16 -2.51
CA PHE A 124 -5.33 9.38 -1.86
C PHE A 124 -4.80 8.02 -1.43
N ASN A 125 -4.18 7.26 -2.34
CA ASN A 125 -3.67 5.91 -2.07
C ASN A 125 -2.64 5.87 -0.94
N THR A 126 -1.70 6.82 -0.88
CA THR A 126 -0.69 6.81 0.19
C THR A 126 -1.24 7.29 1.53
N ARG A 127 -2.24 8.19 1.53
CA ARG A 127 -2.98 8.58 2.75
C ARG A 127 -3.88 7.45 3.25
N SER A 128 -4.60 6.76 2.37
CA SER A 128 -5.44 5.63 2.73
C SER A 128 -4.61 4.52 3.38
N TRP A 129 -3.43 4.22 2.81
CA TRP A 129 -2.49 3.27 3.40
C TRP A 129 -1.95 3.73 4.76
N ARG A 130 -1.58 5.00 4.91
CA ARG A 130 -1.17 5.54 6.21
C ARG A 130 -2.27 5.31 7.26
N ASN A 131 -3.52 5.64 6.92
CA ASN A 131 -4.65 5.51 7.84
C ASN A 131 -4.94 4.04 8.18
N ALA A 132 -4.94 3.17 7.18
CA ALA A 132 -5.13 1.73 7.36
C ALA A 132 -4.03 1.11 8.25
N LEU A 133 -2.77 1.48 8.03
CA LEU A 133 -1.64 1.03 8.86
C LEU A 133 -1.78 1.52 10.31
N ALA A 134 -2.14 2.79 10.52
CA ALA A 134 -2.38 3.34 11.85
C ALA A 134 -3.52 2.60 12.57
N ALA A 135 -4.64 2.36 11.87
CA ALA A 135 -5.78 1.61 12.40
C ALA A 135 -5.44 0.15 12.71
N GLY A 136 -4.56 -0.46 11.90
CA GLY A 136 -4.01 -1.80 12.15
C GLY A 136 -3.05 -1.88 13.33
N GLY A 137 -2.51 -0.75 13.82
CA GLY A 137 -1.57 -0.70 14.94
C GLY A 137 -0.10 -0.56 14.55
N ALA A 138 0.20 -0.21 13.30
CA ALA A 138 1.56 0.12 12.87
C ALA A 138 2.04 1.45 13.48
N GLY A 139 3.36 1.57 13.69
CA GLY A 139 4.01 2.80 14.12
C GLY A 139 4.19 3.80 12.98
N VAL A 140 3.09 4.38 12.48
CA VAL A 140 3.10 5.32 11.34
C VAL A 140 2.94 6.78 11.75
N ARG A 141 3.69 7.68 11.08
CA ARG A 141 3.64 9.14 11.28
C ARG A 141 3.34 9.92 10.00
#